data_AF-X1W1D8-F1
#
_entry.id   AF-X1W1D8-F1
#
_cell.length_a   1.000
_cell.length_b   1.000
_cell.length_c   1.000
_cell.angle_alpha   90.00
_cell.angle_beta   90.00
_cell.angle_gamma   90.00
#
_symmetry.space_group_name_H-M   'P 1'
#
loop_
_entity.id
_entity.type
_entity.pdbx_description
1 polymer ?
#
loop_
_entity_poly.entity_id
_entity_poly.type
_entity_poly.pdbx_seq_one_letter_code
_entity_poly.pdbx_strand_id
1 'polypeptide(L)'
;WIGILIAMIVAAITLVLSDIYATYIESYFGFKGISTPQAQIICWALISHLINVIFNRIPFIRRIHVFYEEIQYKIGVVSEPMIIGFILGFIIGAITRYENFYLNLGPNL
;
A
#
# COMPACT_ATOMS: atom_id res chain seq x y z
N TRP A 1 29.81 10.71 -0.14
CA TRP A 1 30.10 10.28 -1.53
C TRP A 1 29.43 8.95 -1.90
N ILE A 2 29.68 7.84 -1.19
CA ILE A 2 29.04 6.53 -1.48
C ILE A 2 27.49 6.58 -1.45
N GLY A 3 26.89 7.26 -0.47
CA GLY A 3 25.42 7.39 -0.39
C GLY A 3 24.78 8.13 -1.58
N ILE A 4 25.50 9.11 -2.16
CA ILE A 4 25.03 9.86 -3.34
C ILE A 4 25.07 8.95 -4.59
N LEU A 5 26.12 8.14 -4.73
CA LEU A 5 26.22 7.14 -5.80
C LEU A 5 25.09 6.11 -5.72
N ILE A 6 24.83 5.59 -4.53
CA ILE A 6 23.75 4.61 -4.30
C ILE A 6 22.38 5.25 -4.60
N ALA A 7 22.13 6.46 -4.11
CA ALA A 7 20.88 7.17 -4.37
C ALA A 7 20.66 7.43 -5.87
N MET A 8 21.72 7.77 -6.60
CA MET A 8 21.67 7.97 -8.06
C MET A 8 21.31 6.68 -8.81
N ILE A 9 21.92 5.55 -8.43
CA ILE A 9 21.62 4.24 -9.02
C ILE A 9 20.17 3.84 -8.73
N VAL A 10 19.73 3.98 -7.48
CA VAL A 10 18.35 3.66 -7.07
C VAL A 10 17.35 4.55 -7.81
N ALA A 11 17.63 5.86 -7.94
CA ALA A 11 16.78 6.79 -8.67
C ALA A 11 16.70 6.43 -10.17
N ALA A 12 17.83 6.11 -10.81
CA ALA A 12 17.85 5.72 -12.22
C ALA A 12 17.02 4.45 -12.47
N ILE A 13 17.20 3.42 -11.63
CA ILE A 13 16.43 2.17 -11.71
C ILE A 13 14.93 2.44 -11.47
N THR A 14 14.62 3.27 -10.48
CA THR A 14 13.24 3.68 -10.15
C THR A 14 12.58 4.38 -11.33
N LEU A 15 13.25 5.32 -11.99
CA LEU A 15 12.67 6.03 -13.13
C LEU A 15 12.40 5.09 -14.31
N VAL A 16 13.35 4.22 -14.66
CA VAL A 16 13.18 3.26 -15.76
C VAL A 16 12.04 2.29 -15.49
N LEU A 17 11.96 1.73 -14.27
CA LEU A 17 10.85 0.84 -13.93
C LEU A 17 9.52 1.59 -13.88
N SER A 18 9.50 2.84 -13.40
CA SER A 18 8.28 3.66 -13.39
C SER A 18 7.68 3.81 -14.78
N ASP A 19 8.50 4.04 -15.80
CA ASP A 19 8.04 4.17 -17.18
C ASP A 19 7.53 2.84 -17.76
N ILE A 20 8.15 1.71 -17.39
CA ILE A 20 7.66 0.38 -17.78
C ILE A 20 6.31 0.08 -17.12
N TYR A 21 6.15 0.42 -15.85
CA TYR A 21 4.92 0.18 -15.10
C TYR A 21 3.84 1.25 -15.34
N ALA A 22 4.15 2.34 -16.06
CA ALA A 22 3.23 3.43 -16.35
C ALA A 22 1.94 2.91 -17.00
N THR A 23 2.01 2.07 -18.03
CA THR A 23 0.82 1.49 -18.69
C THR A 23 -0.11 0.73 -17.74
N TYR A 24 0.44 0.04 -16.73
CA TYR A 24 -0.36 -0.66 -15.73
C TYR A 24 -1.08 0.32 -14.81
N ILE A 25 -0.40 1.40 -14.40
CA ILE A 25 -0.95 2.48 -13.58
C ILE A 25 -2.03 3.23 -14.38
N GLU A 26 -1.78 3.53 -15.65
CA GLU A 26 -2.76 4.16 -16.55
C GLU A 26 -4.02 3.29 -16.70
N SER A 27 -3.87 1.97 -16.83
CA SER A 27 -5.02 1.05 -16.90
C SER A 27 -5.82 0.96 -15.60
N TYR A 28 -5.17 1.19 -14.46
CA TYR A 28 -5.80 1.15 -13.14
C TYR A 28 -6.53 2.45 -12.80
N PHE A 29 -5.93 3.61 -13.11
CA PHE A 29 -6.50 4.92 -12.80
C PHE A 29 -7.30 5.54 -13.96
N GLY A 30 -7.17 5.01 -15.18
CA GLY A 30 -7.91 5.49 -16.37
C GLY A 30 -7.38 6.78 -17.00
N PHE A 31 -6.25 7.31 -16.52
CA PHE A 31 -5.61 8.50 -17.08
C PHE A 31 -4.38 8.13 -17.91
N LYS A 32 -4.21 8.74 -19.08
CA LYS A 32 -3.08 8.51 -19.98
C LYS A 32 -1.91 9.46 -19.64
N GLY A 33 -0.69 8.95 -19.60
CA GLY A 33 0.54 9.70 -19.35
C GLY A 33 0.92 9.86 -17.86
N ILE A 34 0.38 9.04 -16.96
CA ILE A 34 0.73 9.10 -15.53
C ILE A 34 1.75 8.02 -15.16
N SER A 35 2.81 8.42 -14.47
CA SER A 35 3.89 7.56 -13.98
C SER A 35 4.22 8.00 -12.56
N THR A 36 4.31 7.06 -11.61
CA THR A 36 4.62 7.37 -10.21
C THR A 36 5.98 6.78 -9.82
N PRO A 37 7.07 7.58 -9.83
CA PRO A 37 8.42 7.10 -9.57
C PRO A 37 8.70 6.98 -8.06
N GLN A 38 7.80 6.34 -7.30
CA GLN A 38 7.99 6.08 -5.88
C GLN A 38 8.66 4.71 -5.71
N ALA A 39 9.88 4.68 -5.16
CA ALA A 39 10.67 3.46 -5.01
C ALA A 39 9.90 2.31 -4.31
N GLN A 40 9.08 2.63 -3.30
CA GLN A 40 8.25 1.63 -2.61
C GLN A 40 7.21 0.97 -3.52
N ILE A 41 6.57 1.74 -4.40
CA ILE A 41 5.58 1.22 -5.36
C ILE A 41 6.27 0.28 -6.33
N ILE A 42 7.46 0.64 -6.78
CA ILE A 42 8.22 -0.14 -7.77
C ILE A 42 8.70 -1.47 -7.20
N CYS A 43 9.17 -1.49 -5.94
CA CYS A 43 9.49 -2.75 -5.25
C CYS A 43 8.25 -3.67 -5.18
N TRP A 44 7.10 -3.10 -4.83
CA TRP A 44 5.83 -3.85 -4.78
C TRP A 44 5.29 -4.24 -6.17
N ALA A 45 5.55 -3.45 -7.20
CA ALA A 45 5.17 -3.75 -8.58
C ALA A 45 5.97 -4.93 -9.12
N LEU A 46 7.27 -4.98 -8.84
CA LEU A 46 8.13 -6.08 -9.26
C LEU A 46 7.74 -7.40 -8.60
N ILE A 47 7.50 -7.39 -7.28
CA ILE A 47 7.02 -8.60 -6.57
C ILE A 47 5.62 -8.99 -7.04
N SER A 48 4.72 -8.03 -7.28
CA SER A 48 3.39 -8.29 -7.83
C SER A 48 3.47 -8.93 -9.21
N HIS A 49 4.35 -8.44 -10.09
CA HIS A 49 4.58 -9.04 -11.40
C HIS A 49 5.09 -10.48 -11.28
N LEU A 50 6.04 -10.74 -10.37
CA LEU A 50 6.53 -12.09 -10.10
C LEU A 50 5.43 -13.02 -9.60
N ILE A 51 4.63 -12.55 -8.64
CA ILE A 51 3.47 -13.28 -8.11
C ILE A 51 2.47 -13.56 -9.23
N ASN A 52 2.19 -12.58 -10.09
CA ASN A 52 1.25 -12.74 -11.21
C ASN A 52 1.74 -13.80 -12.22
N VAL A 53 3.04 -13.85 -12.51
CA VAL A 53 3.63 -14.92 -13.35
C VAL A 53 3.44 -16.30 -12.70
N ILE A 54 3.64 -16.41 -11.39
CA ILE A 54 3.44 -17.66 -10.64
C ILE A 54 1.96 -18.05 -10.62
N PHE A 55 1.07 -17.10 -10.34
CA PHE A 55 -0.37 -17.33 -10.25
C PHE A 55 -1.00 -17.64 -11.62
N ASN A 56 -0.48 -17.09 -12.72
CA ASN A 56 -0.93 -17.44 -14.07
C ASN A 56 -0.69 -18.90 -14.45
N ARG A 57 0.19 -19.62 -13.73
CA ARG A 57 0.36 -21.08 -13.87
C ARG A 57 -0.77 -21.87 -13.19
N ILE A 58 -1.55 -21.25 -12.30
CA ILE A 58 -2.66 -21.86 -11.59
C ILE A 58 -3.98 -21.36 -12.21
N PRO A 59 -4.61 -22.10 -13.14
CA PRO A 59 -5.74 -21.63 -13.94
C PRO A 59 -7.02 -21.33 -13.14
N PHE A 60 -7.08 -21.75 -11.87
CA PHE A 60 -8.25 -21.55 -11.00
C PHE A 60 -8.30 -20.16 -10.38
N ILE A 61 -7.15 -19.56 -10.02
CA ILE A 61 -7.09 -18.25 -9.36
C ILE A 61 -7.16 -17.11 -10.38
N ARG A 62 -6.78 -17.38 -11.64
CA ARG A 62 -6.83 -16.43 -12.77
C ARG A 62 -8.21 -15.82 -13.03
N ARG A 63 -9.30 -16.46 -12.59
CA ARG A 63 -10.67 -15.98 -12.82
C ARG A 63 -11.22 -15.07 -11.70
N ILE A 64 -10.49 -14.94 -10.60
CA ILE A 64 -10.92 -14.18 -9.43
C ILE A 64 -10.45 -12.73 -9.63
N HIS A 65 -11.22 -11.95 -10.38
CA HIS A 65 -11.06 -10.51 -10.49
C HIS A 65 -11.95 -9.82 -9.46
N VAL A 66 -11.52 -9.83 -8.21
CA VAL A 66 -12.24 -9.11 -7.16
C VAL A 66 -11.86 -7.63 -7.26
N PHE A 67 -12.72 -6.83 -7.88
CA PHE A 67 -12.57 -5.38 -7.90
C PHE A 67 -12.86 -4.81 -6.51
N TYR A 68 -12.18 -3.71 -6.16
CA TYR A 68 -12.39 -3.05 -4.88
C TYR A 68 -13.86 -2.66 -4.67
N GLU A 69 -14.57 -2.23 -5.73
CA GLU A 69 -16.02 -1.98 -5.69
C GLU A 69 -16.84 -3.22 -5.34
N GLU A 70 -16.51 -4.40 -5.87
CA GLU A 70 -17.21 -5.66 -5.53
C GLU A 70 -16.95 -6.09 -4.10
N ILE A 71 -15.74 -5.83 -3.60
CA ILE A 71 -15.39 -6.03 -2.19
C ILE A 71 -16.23 -5.06 -1.34
N GLN A 72 -16.18 -3.76 -1.62
CA GLN A 72 -16.96 -2.77 -0.87
C GLN A 72 -18.46 -3.07 -0.87
N TYR A 73 -19.02 -3.59 -1.98
CA TYR A 73 -20.42 -3.99 -2.04
C TYR A 73 -20.74 -5.23 -1.19
N LYS A 74 -19.80 -6.18 -1.06
CA LYS A 74 -19.97 -7.40 -0.25
C LYS A 74 -19.68 -7.23 1.23
N ILE A 75 -18.66 -6.46 1.61
CA ILE A 75 -18.30 -6.21 3.02
C ILE A 75 -18.85 -4.89 3.58
N GLY A 76 -19.49 -4.07 2.73
CA GLY A 76 -20.18 -2.84 3.12
C GLY A 76 -19.25 -1.79 3.73
N VAL A 77 -19.84 -0.94 4.56
CA VAL A 77 -19.23 0.22 5.25
C VAL A 77 -18.03 -0.17 6.13
N VAL A 78 -17.93 -1.43 6.57
CA VAL A 78 -16.77 -1.95 7.33
C VAL A 78 -15.47 -1.95 6.51
N SER A 79 -15.55 -1.98 5.18
CA SER A 79 -14.38 -1.96 4.30
C SER A 79 -13.76 -0.57 4.13
N GLU A 80 -14.41 0.49 4.62
CA GLU A 80 -13.84 1.84 4.57
C GLU A 80 -12.63 1.93 5.51
N PRO A 81 -11.46 2.39 5.01
CA PRO A 81 -10.23 2.46 5.81
C PRO A 81 -10.41 3.17 7.17
N MET A 82 -11.27 4.19 7.22
CA MET A 82 -11.58 4.93 8.45
C MET A 82 -12.23 4.06 9.52
N ILE A 83 -13.16 3.19 9.13
CA ILE A 83 -13.91 2.34 10.08
C ILE A 83 -13.04 1.19 10.57
N ILE A 84 -12.22 0.61 9.68
CA ILE A 84 -11.21 -0.38 10.07
C ILE A 84 -10.24 0.24 11.08
N GLY A 85 -9.76 1.46 10.81
CA GLY A 85 -8.90 2.20 11.71
C GLY A 85 -9.55 2.49 13.06
N PHE A 86 -10.83 2.87 13.08
CA PHE A 86 -11.59 3.09 14.31
C PHE A 86 -11.74 1.80 15.13
N ILE A 87 -12.08 0.68 14.49
CA ILE A 87 -12.24 -0.62 15.16
C ILE A 87 -10.91 -1.10 15.74
N LEU A 88 -9.82 -1.03 14.96
CA LEU A 88 -8.49 -1.38 15.46
C LEU A 88 -8.07 -0.48 16.62
N GLY A 89 -8.30 0.83 16.51
CA GLY A 89 -8.03 1.78 17.59
C GLY A 89 -8.83 1.48 18.86
N PHE A 90 -10.10 1.08 18.71
CA PHE A 90 -10.95 0.68 19.83
C PHE A 90 -10.47 -0.61 20.49
N ILE A 91 -10.09 -1.62 19.69
CA ILE A 91 -9.54 -2.89 20.19
C ILE A 91 -8.25 -2.64 20.96
N ILE A 92 -7.32 -1.88 20.37
CA ILE A 92 -6.04 -1.55 21.01
C ILE A 92 -6.31 -0.74 22.28
N GLY A 93 -7.17 0.28 22.24
CA GLY A 93 -7.54 1.07 23.42
C GLY A 93 -8.18 0.25 24.54
N ALA A 94 -9.03 -0.72 24.20
CA ALA A 94 -9.65 -1.63 25.17
C ALA A 94 -8.62 -2.57 25.81
N ILE A 95 -7.67 -3.08 25.03
CA ILE A 95 -6.59 -3.97 25.51
C ILE A 95 -5.58 -3.18 26.35
N THR A 96 -5.26 -1.95 25.96
CA THR A 96 -4.20 -1.14 26.58
C THR A 96 -4.55 -0.64 27.99
N ARG A 97 -5.81 -0.76 28.44
CA ARG A 97 -6.31 -0.49 29.81
C ARG A 97 -5.35 0.42 30.61
N TYR A 98 -5.29 1.69 30.23
CA TYR A 98 -4.39 2.69 30.82
C TYR A 98 -4.62 2.75 32.35
N GLU A 99 -3.77 2.10 33.14
CA GLU A 99 -3.79 2.24 34.60
C GLU A 99 -3.21 3.58 35.06
N ASN A 100 -2.39 4.24 34.22
CA ASN A 100 -1.88 5.56 34.53
C ASN A 100 -1.81 6.41 33.26
N PHE A 101 -2.89 7.17 33.03
CA PHE A 101 -2.85 8.34 32.17
C PHE A 101 -1.98 9.40 32.88
N TYR A 102 -0.66 9.24 32.81
CA TYR A 102 0.27 10.28 33.21
C TYR A 102 0.14 11.43 32.21
N LEU A 103 -0.87 12.28 32.42
CA LEU A 103 -0.77 13.67 32.01
C LEU A 103 0.47 14.22 32.68
N ASN A 104 1.53 14.39 31.90
CA ASN A 104 2.60 15.31 32.24
C ASN A 104 2.00 16.73 32.18
N LEU A 105 1.11 17.04 33.13
CA LEU A 105 0.89 18.40 33.58
C LEU A 105 2.29 18.82 34.04
N GLY A 106 2.83 19.83 33.35
CA GLY A 106 4.25 20.16 33.35
C GLY A 106 4.87 20.31 34.75
N PRO A 107 6.21 20.46 34.82
CA PRO A 107 6.85 20.60 36.12
C PRO A 107 6.25 21.81 36.82
N ASN A 108 5.70 21.58 38.02
CA ASN A 108 5.09 22.54 38.98
C ASN A 108 3.56 22.64 39.00
N LEU A 109 2.90 21.66 39.64
CA LEU A 109 1.86 21.92 40.66
C LEU A 109 1.70 20.71 41.59
#